data_AF-A0AAU1UJN0-F1
#
_entry.id   AF-A0AAU1UJN0-F1
#
_cell.length_a   1.000
_cell.length_b   1.000
_cell.length_c   1.000
_cell.angle_alpha   90.00
_cell.angle_beta   90.00
_cell.angle_gamma   90.00
#
_symmetry.space_group_name_H-M   'P 1'
#
loop_
_entity.id
_entity.type
_entity.pdbx_description
1 polymer ?
#
loop_
_entity_poly.entity_id
_entity_poly.type
_entity_poly.pdbx_seq_one_letter_code
_entity_poly.pdbx_strand_id
1 'polypeptide(L)' 'MRYGSPLISDTLPRLDRITPHPQDETLAATHHSRDNGRLGERDNWTRAASTGSP' A
#
# COMPACT_ATOMS: atom_id res chain seq x y z
N MET A 1 -7.66 8.90 1.20
CA MET A 1 -7.07 10.11 1.81
C MET A 1 -7.03 10.11 3.35
N ARG A 2 -7.76 9.22 4.06
CA ARG A 2 -7.93 9.27 5.53
C ARG A 2 -6.63 9.23 6.37
N TYR A 3 -5.56 8.60 5.85
CA TYR A 3 -4.34 8.35 6.63
C TYR A 3 -3.10 9.12 6.13
N GLY A 4 -3.07 9.49 4.86
CA GLY A 4 -1.90 10.17 4.28
C GLY A 4 -1.70 11.59 4.82
N SER A 5 -2.78 12.36 4.94
CA SER A 5 -2.70 13.72 5.49
C SER A 5 -2.24 13.73 6.96
N PRO A 6 -2.82 12.93 7.88
CA PRO A 6 -2.32 12.84 9.26
C PRO A 6 -0.87 12.38 9.36
N LEU A 7 -0.45 11.41 8.55
CA LEU A 7 0.92 10.89 8.54
C LEU A 7 1.92 12.01 8.23
N ILE A 8 1.68 12.78 7.16
CA ILE A 8 2.57 13.85 6.73
C ILE A 8 2.61 14.97 7.78
N SER A 9 1.45 15.40 8.27
CA SER A 9 1.36 16.46 9.27
C SER A 9 2.04 16.12 10.60
N ASP A 10 2.04 14.85 11.02
CA ASP A 10 2.70 14.42 12.25
C ASP A 10 4.22 14.19 12.09
N THR A 11 4.64 13.65 10.93
CA THR A 11 6.04 13.23 10.71
C THR A 11 6.95 14.38 10.28
N LEU A 12 6.49 15.31 9.44
CA LEU A 12 7.35 16.38 8.91
C LEU A 12 7.98 17.25 10.01
N PRO A 13 7.26 17.69 11.06
CA PRO A 13 7.87 18.50 12.13
C PRO A 13 8.89 17.75 12.99
N ARG A 14 8.94 16.42 12.89
CA ARG A 14 9.81 15.54 13.69
C ARG A 14 10.89 14.87 12.84
N LEU A 15 11.09 15.30 11.59
CA LEU A 15 11.96 14.61 10.64
C LEU A 15 13.36 14.33 11.19
N ASP A 16 13.95 15.31 11.89
CA ASP A 16 15.28 15.20 12.50
C ASP A 16 15.37 14.19 13.67
N ARG A 17 14.21 13.70 14.15
CA ARG A 17 14.09 12.73 15.25
C ARG A 17 13.73 11.32 14.75
N ILE A 18 13.42 11.17 13.47
CA ILE A 18 13.04 9.87 12.90
C ILE A 18 14.33 9.13 12.51
N THR A 19 14.56 7.98 13.13
CA THR A 19 15.64 7.07 12.71
C THR A 19 15.19 6.30 11.48
N PRO A 20 15.92 6.38 10.34
CA PRO A 20 15.61 5.59 9.16
C PRO A 20 15.65 4.09 9.47
N HIS A 21 14.64 3.36 9.00
CA HIS A 21 14.61 1.90 9.08
C HIS A 21 14.71 1.33 7.66
N PRO A 22 15.73 0.49 7.37
CA PRO A 22 15.83 -0.18 6.08
C PRO A 22 14.62 -1.07 5.81
N GLN A 23 14.22 -1.19 4.55
CA GLN A 23 13.18 -2.16 4.16
C GLN A 23 13.78 -3.57 4.10
N ASP A 24 13.01 -4.56 4.57
CA ASP A 24 13.36 -5.96 4.35
C ASP A 24 13.03 -6.34 2.91
N GLU A 25 14.06 -6.51 2.08
CA GLU A 25 13.93 -6.83 0.66
C GLU A 25 13.30 -8.19 0.41
N THR A 26 13.41 -9.13 1.36
CA THR A 26 12.82 -10.47 1.21
C THR A 26 11.30 -10.46 1.24
N LEU A 27 10.71 -9.37 1.75
CA LEU A 27 9.27 -9.16 1.84
C LEU A 27 8.74 -8.18 0.79
N ALA A 28 9.60 -7.64 -0.07
CA ALA A 28 9.21 -6.63 -1.04
C ALA A 28 8.34 -7.22 -2.16
N ALA A 29 7.20 -6.56 -2.45
CA ALA A 29 6.35 -6.88 -3.59
C ALA A 29 6.24 -5.64 -4.51
N THR A 30 6.44 -5.84 -5.81
CA THR A 30 6.37 -4.78 -6.83
C THR A 30 5.31 -5.09 -7.86
N HIS A 31 4.46 -4.10 -8.17
CA HIS A 31 3.45 -4.20 -9.22
C HIS A 31 3.59 -3.01 -10.16
N HIS A 32 3.59 -3.26 -11.46
CA HIS A 32 3.64 -2.19 -12.46
C HIS A 32 2.32 -2.06 -13.21
N SER A 33 1.98 -0.83 -13.59
CA SER A 33 0.78 -0.54 -14.40
C SER A 33 0.77 -1.29 -15.74
N ARG A 34 1.93 -1.45 -16.37
CA ARG A 34 2.09 -2.23 -17.62
C ARG A 34 1.71 -3.70 -17.46
N ASP A 35 1.80 -4.23 -16.24
CA ASP A 35 1.49 -5.61 -15.93
C ASP A 35 0.03 -5.79 -15.51
N ASN A 36 -0.79 -4.73 -15.53
CA ASN A 36 -2.22 -4.80 -15.20
C ASN A 36 -2.97 -5.91 -15.96
N GLY A 37 -2.63 -6.15 -17.23
CA GLY A 37 -3.23 -7.24 -18.02
C GLY A 37 -2.77 -8.65 -17.66
N ARG A 38 -1.73 -8.79 -16.83
CA ARG A 38 -1.16 -10.06 -16.34
C ARG A 38 -1.55 -10.36 -14.90
N LEU A 39 -2.11 -9.39 -14.18
CA LEU A 39 -2.50 -9.52 -12.77
C LEU A 39 -3.85 -10.25 -12.57
N GLY A 40 -4.39 -10.87 -13.63
CA GLY A 40 -5.67 -11.60 -13.61
C GLY A 40 -6.89 -10.69 -13.52
N GLU A 41 -8.08 -11.29 -13.43
CA GLU A 41 -9.30 -10.54 -13.12
C GLU A 41 -9.28 -10.08 -11.66
N ARG A 42 -9.39 -8.76 -11.46
CA ARG A 42 -9.29 -8.10 -10.15
C ARG A 42 -10.67 -7.71 -9.61
N ASP A 43 -11.73 -8.25 -10.19
CA ASP A 43 -13.12 -7.93 -9.86
C ASP A 43 -13.44 -8.15 -8.37
N ASN A 44 -12.68 -9.01 -7.70
CA ASN A 44 -12.85 -9.36 -6.28
C ASN A 44 -11.81 -8.68 -5.34
N TRP A 45 -10.91 -7.83 -5.84
CA TRP A 45 -9.87 -7.19 -5.03
C TRP A 45 -10.35 -5.98 -4.22
N THR A 46 -11.54 -5.47 -4.51
CA THR A 46 -12.22 -4.54 -3.59
C THR A 46 -13.00 -5.37 -2.57
N ARG A 47 -12.76 -5.12 -1.27
CA ARG A 47 -13.44 -5.81 -0.14
C ARG A 47 -14.98 -5.78 -0.25
N ALA A 48 -15.53 -4.87 -1.06
CA ALA A 48 -16.95 -4.74 -1.37
C ALA A 48 -17.51 -5.89 -2.25
N ALA A 49 -16.68 -6.55 -3.04
CA ALA A 49 -17.07 -7.68 -3.90
C ALA A 49 -16.74 -9.06 -3.27
N SER A 50 -16.05 -9.09 -2.13
CA SER A 50 -15.64 -10.35 -1.46
C SER A 50 -16.77 -11.06 -0.71
N THR A 51 -17.96 -10.46 -0.63
CA THR A 51 -19.12 -11.10 -0.01
C THR A 51 -19.87 -11.91 -1.04
N GLY A 52 -19.48 -13.19 -1.17
CA GLY A 52 -20.38 -14.19 -1.71
C GLY A 52 -19.73 -15.25 -2.59
N SER A 53 -19.28 -16.32 -1.97
CA SER A 53 -19.77 -17.67 -2.33
C SER A 53 -19.54 -18.62 -1.15
N PRO A 54 -20.44 -19.62 -0.97
CA PRO A 54 -20.55 -20.47 0.22
C PRO A 54 -19.35 -21.40 0.45
#